data_AF-A0A842HHL2-F1
#
_entry.id   AF-A0A842HHL2-F1
#
_cell.length_a   1.000
_cell.length_b   1.000
_cell.length_c   1.000
_cell.angle_alpha   90.00
_cell.angle_beta   90.00
_cell.angle_gamma   90.00
#
_symmetry.space_group_name_H-M   'P 1'
#
loop_
_entity.id
_entity.type
_entity.pdbx_description
1 polymer ?
#
loop_
_entity_poly.entity_id
_entity_poly.type
_entity_poly.pdbx_seq_one_letter_code
_entity_poly.pdbx_strand_id
1 'polypeptide(L)'
;MEIPAKTTSGITPEVAERILAKDYANIVKKVTEGKPLSKTERDLIQAKAESVADDSITVAKDLTELATVLGVSRQTVHAWRKLEGAPAPAANSSHSVIEWRQFIRDQNLNPGKTTTDRQEALKARKLLAEVEQREIRTAILKGEYVSLDEVRLTWTTQVGKAIALMRAKFESELPPILSVLDAIAIQRECAAAIDEVCTTLHNGGTCTP
;
A
#
# COMPACT_ATOMS: atom_id res chain seq x y z
N MET A 1 3.10 11.08 21.93
CA MET A 1 4.58 11.10 21.84
C MET A 1 4.93 10.83 20.39
N GLU A 2 5.06 11.88 19.58
CA GLU A 2 5.46 11.77 18.18
C GLU A 2 6.97 12.02 18.08
N ILE A 3 7.67 11.14 17.37
CA ILE A 3 9.10 11.25 17.08
C ILE A 3 9.22 12.12 15.81
N PRO A 4 9.95 13.26 15.83
CA PRO A 4 10.05 14.08 14.63
C PRO A 4 10.99 13.44 13.61
N ALA A 5 10.44 13.18 12.41
CA ALA A 5 11.20 12.77 11.25
C ALA A 5 12.19 13.87 10.84
N LYS A 6 13.50 13.55 10.89
CA LYS A 6 14.56 14.45 10.45
C LYS A 6 14.48 14.60 8.93
N THR A 7 14.14 15.81 8.49
CA THR A 7 13.93 16.20 7.10
C THR A 7 15.24 16.13 6.31
N THR A 8 15.39 15.18 5.40
CA THR A 8 16.43 15.20 4.35
C THR A 8 15.95 16.02 3.15
N SER A 9 15.76 17.32 3.33
CA SER A 9 15.53 18.26 2.23
C SER A 9 16.86 18.88 1.81
N GLY A 10 17.31 18.60 0.58
CA GLY A 10 18.34 19.43 -0.07
C GLY A 10 19.48 18.71 -0.77
N ILE A 11 19.54 17.38 -0.77
CA ILE A 11 20.58 16.65 -1.54
C ILE A 11 20.03 16.37 -2.93
N THR A 12 20.37 17.22 -3.90
CA THR A 12 20.17 16.91 -5.31
C THR A 12 21.11 15.76 -5.71
N PRO A 13 20.74 14.93 -6.71
CA PRO A 13 21.58 13.80 -7.14
C PRO A 13 23.00 14.23 -7.51
N GLU A 14 23.16 15.41 -8.10
CA GLU A 14 24.46 16.00 -8.46
C GLU A 14 25.31 16.36 -7.22
N VAL A 15 24.69 16.84 -6.13
CA VAL A 15 25.39 17.12 -4.88
C VAL A 15 25.77 15.82 -4.17
N ALA A 16 24.93 14.79 -4.21
CA ALA A 16 25.24 13.46 -3.70
C ALA A 16 26.48 12.87 -4.40
N GLU A 17 26.55 12.96 -5.73
CA GLU A 17 27.70 12.47 -6.51
C GLU A 17 28.99 13.19 -6.15
N ARG A 18 28.94 14.52 -5.97
CA ARG A 18 30.12 15.31 -5.55
C ARG A 18 30.60 14.95 -4.15
N ILE A 19 29.68 14.64 -3.23
CA ILE A 19 30.03 14.20 -1.87
C ILE A 19 30.70 12.82 -1.94
N LEU A 20 30.11 11.87 -2.66
CA LEU A 20 30.68 10.53 -2.84
C LEU A 20 32.07 10.59 -3.49
N ALA A 21 32.27 11.42 -4.52
CA ALA A 21 33.57 11.59 -5.16
C ALA A 21 34.64 12.12 -4.19
N LYS A 22 34.29 13.05 -3.30
CA LYS A 22 35.19 13.54 -2.25
C LYS A 22 35.49 12.49 -1.20
N ASP A 23 34.51 11.69 -0.82
CA ASP A 23 34.70 10.60 0.14
C ASP A 23 35.66 9.53 -0.40
N TYR A 24 35.54 9.16 -1.68
CA TYR A 24 36.51 8.27 -2.31
C TYR A 24 37.93 8.88 -2.35
N ALA A 25 38.06 10.17 -2.66
CA ALA A 25 39.36 10.85 -2.63
C ALA A 25 40.00 10.86 -1.23
N ASN A 26 39.19 11.03 -0.18
CA ASN A 26 39.64 10.96 1.20
C ASN A 26 40.09 9.54 1.59
N ILE A 27 39.35 8.52 1.15
CA ILE A 27 39.71 7.11 1.34
C ILE A 27 41.03 6.78 0.65
N VAL A 28 41.22 7.23 -0.61
CA VAL A 28 42.49 7.06 -1.35
C VAL A 28 43.64 7.72 -0.60
N LYS A 29 43.45 8.96 -0.12
CA LYS A 29 44.47 9.65 0.67
C LYS A 29 44.83 8.87 1.94
N LYS A 30 43.85 8.32 2.66
CA LYS A 30 44.05 7.50 3.85
C LYS A 30 44.87 6.23 3.55
N VAL A 31 44.65 5.59 2.40
CA VAL A 31 45.45 4.45 1.94
C VAL A 31 46.88 4.86 1.61
N THR A 32 47.08 5.98 0.91
CA THR A 32 48.43 6.48 0.60
C THR A 32 49.22 6.88 1.85
N GLU A 33 48.54 7.29 2.91
CA GLU A 33 49.11 7.56 4.23
C GLU A 33 49.39 6.28 5.06
N GLY A 34 49.12 5.09 4.51
CA GLY A 34 49.38 3.80 5.17
C GLY A 34 48.44 3.46 6.32
N LYS A 35 47.32 4.18 6.48
CA LYS A 35 46.36 3.97 7.55
C LYS A 35 45.40 2.82 7.21
N PRO A 36 45.01 1.98 8.18
CA PRO A 36 44.10 0.86 7.92
C PRO A 36 42.69 1.36 7.54
N LEU A 37 42.11 0.70 6.53
CA LEU A 37 40.72 0.91 6.11
C LEU A 37 39.74 0.17 7.02
N SER A 38 38.66 0.85 7.41
CA SER A 38 37.49 0.29 8.09
C SER A 38 36.72 -0.66 7.17
N LYS A 39 35.97 -1.60 7.75
CA LYS A 39 35.07 -2.50 7.02
C LYS A 39 34.10 -1.72 6.13
N THR A 40 33.50 -0.65 6.65
CA THR A 40 32.59 0.23 5.90
C THR A 40 33.26 0.94 4.73
N GLU A 41 34.51 1.36 4.86
CA GLU A 41 35.28 1.99 3.79
C GLU A 41 35.64 0.98 2.70
N ARG A 42 35.97 -0.27 3.08
CA ARG A 42 36.19 -1.36 2.13
C ARG A 42 34.91 -1.74 1.41
N ASP A 43 33.78 -1.82 2.12
CA ASP A 43 32.47 -2.13 1.52
C ASP A 43 32.06 -1.03 0.52
N LEU A 44 32.35 0.25 0.80
CA LEU A 44 32.13 1.36 -0.14
C LEU A 44 33.03 1.28 -1.39
N ILE A 45 34.32 0.95 -1.21
CA ILE A 45 35.24 0.74 -2.34
C ILE A 45 34.78 -0.46 -3.18
N GLN A 46 34.37 -1.54 -2.52
CA GLN A 46 33.86 -2.75 -3.17
C GLN A 46 32.57 -2.44 -3.95
N ALA A 47 31.63 -1.70 -3.37
CA ALA A 47 30.42 -1.25 -4.06
C ALA A 47 30.73 -0.34 -5.26
N LYS A 48 31.75 0.52 -5.17
CA LYS A 48 32.22 1.31 -6.32
C LYS A 48 32.87 0.43 -7.38
N ALA A 49 33.68 -0.56 -7.00
CA ALA A 49 34.29 -1.49 -7.92
C ALA A 49 33.26 -2.38 -8.63
N GLU A 50 32.21 -2.80 -7.91
CA GLU A 50 31.07 -3.54 -8.46
C GLU A 50 30.18 -2.66 -9.36
N SER A 51 30.07 -1.36 -9.05
CA SER A 51 29.35 -0.39 -9.88
C SER A 51 30.16 0.11 -11.08
N VAL A 52 31.48 -0.02 -11.07
CA VAL A 52 32.33 0.15 -12.27
C VAL A 52 32.26 -1.17 -13.01
N ALA A 53 31.14 -1.38 -13.70
CA ALA A 53 31.03 -2.41 -14.71
C ALA A 53 32.18 -2.19 -15.69
N ASP A 54 33.15 -3.12 -15.66
CA ASP A 54 34.43 -3.11 -16.34
C ASP A 54 34.50 -2.11 -17.51
N ASP A 55 34.93 -0.87 -17.22
CA ASP A 55 35.02 0.20 -18.22
C ASP A 55 36.09 -0.13 -19.29
N SER A 56 36.90 -1.18 -19.06
CA SER A 56 37.91 -1.68 -19.99
C SER A 56 37.33 -2.52 -21.14
N ILE A 57 36.12 -3.08 -20.99
CA ILE A 57 35.49 -3.91 -22.03
C ILE A 57 34.75 -3.00 -23.00
N THR A 58 35.40 -2.72 -24.13
CA THR A 58 34.86 -1.86 -25.19
C THR A 58 34.00 -2.61 -26.20
N VAL A 59 34.17 -3.94 -26.30
CA VAL A 59 33.47 -4.80 -27.25
C VAL A 59 33.00 -6.07 -26.55
N ALA A 60 31.71 -6.40 -26.68
CA ALA A 60 31.12 -7.66 -26.24
C ALA A 60 30.97 -8.62 -27.44
N LYS A 61 31.27 -9.91 -27.25
CA LYS A 61 31.23 -10.92 -28.31
C LYS A 61 29.80 -11.34 -28.65
N ASP A 62 28.91 -11.33 -27.66
CA ASP A 62 27.50 -11.67 -27.83
C ASP A 62 26.58 -10.79 -26.97
N LEU A 63 25.27 -10.92 -27.18
CA LEU A 63 24.26 -10.19 -26.41
C LEU A 63 24.24 -10.56 -24.92
N THR A 64 24.75 -11.73 -24.56
CA THR A 64 24.81 -12.22 -23.18
C THR A 64 25.90 -11.47 -22.43
N GLU A 65 27.10 -11.40 -23.02
CA GLU A 65 28.24 -10.64 -22.51
C GLU A 65 27.93 -9.15 -22.47
N LEU A 66 27.22 -8.62 -23.48
CA LEU A 66 26.74 -7.24 -23.46
C LEU A 66 25.80 -6.98 -22.28
N ALA A 67 24.84 -7.88 -22.04
CA ALA A 67 23.91 -7.74 -20.92
C ALA A 67 24.63 -7.76 -19.56
N THR A 68 25.62 -8.63 -19.40
CA THR A 68 26.44 -8.69 -18.18
C THR A 68 27.29 -7.45 -17.99
N VAL A 69 27.92 -6.94 -19.06
CA VAL A 69 28.76 -5.72 -19.00
C VAL A 69 27.91 -4.46 -18.76
N LEU A 70 26.66 -4.45 -19.22
CA LEU A 70 25.72 -3.36 -18.96
C LEU A 70 24.97 -3.51 -17.62
N GLY A 71 25.13 -4.63 -16.91
CA GLY A 71 24.46 -4.90 -15.64
C GLY A 71 22.93 -5.07 -15.76
N VAL A 72 22.44 -5.51 -16.93
CA VAL A 72 20.99 -5.67 -17.20
C VAL A 72 20.66 -7.09 -17.64
N SER A 73 19.35 -7.43 -17.64
CA SER A 73 18.92 -8.72 -18.18
C SER A 73 19.04 -8.76 -19.71
N ARG A 74 19.28 -9.96 -20.28
CA ARG A 74 19.28 -10.16 -21.74
C ARG A 74 17.96 -9.73 -22.40
N GLN A 75 16.83 -9.91 -21.70
CA GLN A 75 15.51 -9.45 -22.18
C GLN A 75 15.44 -7.92 -22.31
N THR A 76 16.07 -7.19 -21.38
CA THR A 76 16.15 -5.73 -21.41
C THR A 76 16.90 -5.25 -22.65
N VAL A 77 18.05 -5.86 -22.95
CA VAL A 77 18.84 -5.55 -24.17
C VAL A 77 18.04 -5.86 -25.44
N HIS A 78 17.32 -6.99 -25.47
CA HIS A 78 16.44 -7.31 -26.60
C HIS A 78 15.29 -6.32 -26.79
N ALA A 79 14.73 -5.78 -25.71
CA ALA A 79 13.70 -4.74 -25.77
C ALA A 79 14.28 -3.42 -26.30
N TRP A 80 15.46 -3.02 -25.82
CA TRP A 80 16.14 -1.81 -26.26
C TRP A 80 16.56 -1.87 -27.73
N ARG A 81 16.91 -3.04 -28.26
CA ARG A 81 17.21 -3.22 -29.70
C ARG A 81 16.03 -2.88 -30.63
N LYS A 82 14.79 -2.87 -30.11
CA LYS A 82 13.59 -2.51 -30.90
C LYS A 82 13.33 -1.00 -30.94
N LEU A 83 14.06 -0.22 -30.14
CA LEU A 83 13.93 1.23 -30.10
C LEU A 83 14.70 1.86 -31.27
N GLU A 84 14.23 3.01 -31.75
CA GLU A 84 14.92 3.76 -32.79
C GLU A 84 16.28 4.27 -32.29
N GLY A 85 17.31 4.14 -33.13
CA GLY A 85 18.68 4.54 -32.79
C GLY A 85 19.48 3.49 -32.02
N ALA A 86 18.95 2.27 -31.82
CA ALA A 86 19.69 1.20 -31.18
C ALA A 86 20.94 0.78 -31.99
N PRO A 87 22.11 0.59 -31.35
CA PRO A 87 23.34 0.20 -32.05
C PRO A 87 23.21 -1.14 -32.78
N ALA A 88 23.65 -1.18 -34.03
CA ALA A 88 23.68 -2.40 -34.84
C ALA A 88 24.88 -3.29 -34.44
N PRO A 89 24.75 -4.62 -34.56
CA PRO A 89 25.90 -5.51 -34.42
C PRO A 89 26.95 -5.22 -35.52
N ALA A 90 28.23 -5.34 -35.16
CA ALA A 90 29.32 -5.29 -36.13
C ALA A 90 29.29 -6.51 -37.06
N ALA A 91 30.04 -6.44 -38.17
CA ALA A 91 30.09 -7.49 -39.20
C ALA A 91 30.48 -8.89 -38.66
N ASN A 92 31.17 -8.94 -37.52
CA ASN A 92 31.57 -10.16 -36.80
C ASN A 92 30.59 -10.57 -35.69
N SER A 93 29.36 -10.05 -35.68
CA SER A 93 28.33 -10.20 -34.62
C SER A 93 28.70 -9.64 -33.23
N SER A 94 29.82 -8.92 -33.10
CA SER A 94 30.19 -8.25 -31.85
C SER A 94 29.40 -6.95 -31.64
N HIS A 95 29.31 -6.51 -30.39
CA HIS A 95 28.57 -5.32 -29.98
C HIS A 95 29.49 -4.31 -29.30
N SER A 96 29.45 -3.05 -29.74
CA SER A 96 30.19 -1.95 -29.12
C SER A 96 29.53 -1.56 -27.80
N VAL A 97 30.21 -1.82 -26.68
CA VAL A 97 29.70 -1.48 -25.34
C VAL A 97 29.58 0.05 -25.19
N ILE A 98 30.48 0.80 -25.84
CA ILE A 98 30.52 2.27 -25.78
C ILE A 98 29.27 2.87 -26.45
N GLU A 99 28.92 2.39 -27.64
CA GLU A 99 27.72 2.86 -28.36
C GLU A 99 26.45 2.51 -27.58
N TRP A 100 26.40 1.34 -26.97
CA TRP A 100 25.29 0.96 -26.09
C TRP A 100 25.21 1.85 -24.86
N ARG A 101 26.32 2.18 -24.20
CA ARG A 101 26.34 3.10 -23.05
C ARG A 101 25.90 4.51 -23.44
N GLN A 102 26.31 5.00 -24.61
CA GLN A 102 25.88 6.30 -25.15
C GLN A 102 24.38 6.29 -25.46
N PHE A 103 23.91 5.28 -26.18
CA PHE A 103 22.49 5.09 -26.49
C PHE A 103 21.61 5.06 -25.23
N ILE A 104 22.03 4.33 -24.20
CA ILE A 104 21.34 4.25 -22.91
C ILE A 104 21.27 5.62 -22.23
N ARG A 105 22.36 6.41 -22.30
CA ARG A 105 22.41 7.77 -21.75
C ARG A 105 21.51 8.73 -22.52
N ASP A 106 21.56 8.70 -23.84
CA ASP A 106 20.79 9.60 -24.72
C ASP A 106 19.29 9.33 -24.61
N GLN A 107 18.90 8.05 -24.50
CA GLN A 107 17.51 7.63 -24.34
C GLN A 107 17.03 7.63 -22.87
N ASN A 108 17.88 8.05 -21.92
CA ASN A 108 17.61 8.02 -20.47
C ASN A 108 17.09 6.64 -19.99
N LEU A 109 17.59 5.56 -20.57
CA LEU A 109 17.21 4.21 -20.21
C LEU A 109 17.89 3.88 -18.89
N ASN A 110 17.10 3.59 -17.85
CA ASN A 110 17.66 3.28 -16.54
C ASN A 110 17.99 1.78 -16.45
N PRO A 111 19.28 1.37 -16.43
CA PRO A 111 19.65 -0.03 -16.32
C PRO A 111 19.21 -0.68 -14.99
N GLY A 112 18.94 0.11 -13.95
CA GLY A 112 18.55 -0.40 -12.62
C GLY A 112 17.06 -0.71 -12.45
N LYS A 113 16.16 -0.17 -13.30
CA LYS A 113 14.71 -0.44 -13.21
C LYS A 113 14.35 -1.62 -14.10
N THR A 114 14.66 -2.82 -13.64
CA THR A 114 14.25 -4.04 -14.32
C THR A 114 12.71 -4.16 -14.33
N THR A 115 12.19 -4.89 -15.31
CA THR A 115 10.77 -5.31 -15.34
C THR A 115 10.36 -6.04 -14.06
N THR A 116 11.32 -6.67 -13.38
CA THR A 116 11.18 -7.32 -12.08
C THR A 116 10.72 -6.35 -10.99
N ASP A 117 11.31 -5.15 -10.89
CA ASP A 117 10.96 -4.14 -9.88
C ASP A 117 9.51 -3.65 -10.06
N ARG A 118 9.06 -3.49 -11.32
CA ARG A 118 7.65 -3.18 -11.61
C ARG A 118 6.71 -4.33 -11.26
N GLN A 119 7.11 -5.58 -11.52
CA GLN A 119 6.32 -6.75 -11.16
C GLN A 119 6.24 -6.94 -9.64
N GLU A 120 7.32 -6.68 -8.92
CA GLU A 120 7.39 -6.70 -7.47
C GLU A 120 6.49 -5.61 -6.86
N ALA A 121 6.52 -4.38 -7.40
CA ALA A 121 5.63 -3.31 -6.98
C ALA A 121 4.14 -3.65 -7.18
N LEU A 122 3.79 -4.30 -8.30
CA LEU A 122 2.42 -4.75 -8.54
C LEU A 122 2.00 -5.89 -7.60
N LYS A 123 2.91 -6.85 -7.32
CA LYS A 123 2.67 -7.92 -6.34
C LYS A 123 2.48 -7.36 -4.93
N ALA A 124 3.30 -6.38 -4.52
CA ALA A 124 3.18 -5.72 -3.22
C ALA A 124 1.82 -5.00 -3.07
N ARG A 125 1.37 -4.30 -4.12
CA ARG A 125 0.04 -3.67 -4.12
C ARG A 125 -1.09 -4.68 -4.01
N LYS A 126 -1.00 -5.79 -4.76
CA LYS A 126 -1.99 -6.88 -4.66
C LYS A 126 -2.03 -7.46 -3.25
N LEU A 127 -0.86 -7.69 -2.65
CA LEU A 127 -0.77 -8.23 -1.30
C LEU A 127 -1.42 -7.31 -0.27
N LEU A 128 -1.20 -5.99 -0.37
CA LEU A 128 -1.85 -5.02 0.52
C LEU A 128 -3.38 -5.04 0.40
N ALA A 129 -3.91 -5.04 -0.83
CA ALA A 129 -5.35 -5.14 -1.05
C ALA A 129 -5.94 -6.44 -0.50
N GLU A 130 -5.20 -7.55 -0.62
CA GLU A 130 -5.61 -8.83 -0.05
C GLU A 130 -5.56 -8.86 1.49
N VAL A 131 -4.63 -8.12 2.12
CA VAL A 131 -4.58 -7.98 3.58
C VAL A 131 -5.78 -7.17 4.07
N GLU A 132 -6.06 -6.03 3.44
CA GLU A 132 -7.21 -5.19 3.76
C GLU A 132 -8.54 -5.97 3.66
N GLN A 133 -8.71 -6.76 2.60
CA GLN A 133 -9.89 -7.60 2.44
C GLN A 133 -10.01 -8.67 3.55
N ARG A 134 -8.89 -9.24 3.98
CA ARG A 134 -8.88 -10.21 5.10
C ARG A 134 -9.21 -9.53 6.42
N GLU A 135 -8.69 -8.33 6.67
CA GLU A 135 -8.99 -7.55 7.87
C GLU A 135 -10.49 -7.23 7.97
N ILE A 136 -11.11 -6.75 6.89
CA ILE A 136 -12.56 -6.49 6.85
C ILE A 136 -13.35 -7.77 7.15
N ARG A 137 -12.98 -8.90 6.54
CA ARG A 137 -13.63 -10.19 6.79
C ARG A 137 -13.47 -10.63 8.24
N THR A 138 -12.29 -10.46 8.82
CA THR A 138 -12.04 -10.78 10.23
C THR A 138 -12.88 -9.89 11.15
N ALA A 139 -13.01 -8.60 10.85
CA ALA A 139 -13.80 -7.68 11.66
C ALA A 139 -15.31 -7.99 11.57
N ILE A 140 -15.82 -8.40 10.40
CA ILE A 140 -17.19 -8.93 10.27
C ILE A 140 -17.38 -10.16 11.16
N LEU A 141 -16.45 -11.12 11.13
CA LEU A 141 -16.53 -12.34 11.96
C LEU A 141 -16.45 -12.05 13.46
N LYS A 142 -15.74 -10.98 13.86
CA LYS A 142 -15.70 -10.51 15.25
C LYS A 142 -16.97 -9.77 15.67
N GLY A 143 -17.89 -9.48 14.75
CA GLY A 143 -19.11 -8.72 15.02
C GLY A 143 -18.89 -7.21 15.12
N GLU A 144 -17.74 -6.69 14.67
CA GLU A 144 -17.46 -5.24 14.66
C GLU A 144 -18.22 -4.51 13.53
N TYR A 145 -18.62 -5.24 12.49
CA TYR A 145 -19.38 -4.72 11.36
C TYR A 145 -20.70 -5.47 11.17
N VAL A 146 -21.77 -4.72 10.94
CA VAL A 146 -23.10 -5.23 10.59
C VAL A 146 -23.48 -4.68 9.22
N SER A 147 -24.16 -5.49 8.41
CA SER A 147 -24.61 -5.05 7.09
C SER A 147 -25.72 -4.00 7.21
N LEU A 148 -25.68 -2.98 6.35
CA LEU A 148 -26.71 -1.93 6.34
C LEU A 148 -28.10 -2.48 6.03
N ASP A 149 -28.18 -3.50 5.19
CA ASP A 149 -29.46 -4.13 4.82
C ASP A 149 -30.08 -4.86 6.01
N GLU A 150 -29.27 -5.55 6.82
CA GLU A 150 -29.71 -6.18 8.06
C GLU A 150 -30.14 -5.16 9.11
N VAL A 151 -29.40 -4.06 9.26
CA VAL A 151 -29.81 -2.95 10.15
C VAL A 151 -31.14 -2.36 9.69
N ARG A 152 -31.30 -2.09 8.39
CA ARG A 152 -32.54 -1.55 7.83
C ARG A 152 -33.71 -2.51 8.04
N LEU A 153 -33.53 -3.80 7.74
CA LEU A 153 -34.56 -4.81 7.89
C LEU A 153 -34.98 -4.95 9.35
N THR A 154 -34.01 -5.08 10.26
CA THR A 154 -34.26 -5.21 11.70
C THR A 154 -34.97 -3.97 12.24
N TRP A 155 -34.43 -2.78 11.95
CA TRP A 155 -35.00 -1.51 12.41
C TRP A 155 -36.43 -1.29 11.91
N THR A 156 -36.66 -1.46 10.60
CA THR A 156 -38.00 -1.27 10.01
C THR A 156 -39.01 -2.27 10.54
N THR A 157 -38.60 -3.52 10.77
CA THR A 157 -39.45 -4.54 11.39
C THR A 157 -39.82 -4.17 12.83
N GLN A 158 -38.86 -3.72 13.63
CA GLN A 158 -39.13 -3.36 15.02
C GLN A 158 -39.99 -2.11 15.15
N VAL A 159 -39.74 -1.08 14.34
CA VAL A 159 -40.59 0.11 14.27
C VAL A 159 -42.01 -0.28 13.84
N GLY A 160 -42.14 -1.17 12.85
CA GLY A 160 -43.45 -1.69 12.42
C GLY A 160 -44.22 -2.39 13.55
N LYS A 161 -43.55 -3.25 14.32
CA LYS A 161 -44.14 -3.92 15.50
C LYS A 161 -44.57 -2.92 16.57
N ALA A 162 -43.74 -1.93 16.88
CA ALA A 162 -44.07 -0.90 17.86
C ALA A 162 -45.26 -0.03 17.43
N ILE A 163 -45.35 0.33 16.15
CA ILE A 163 -46.49 1.05 15.60
C ILE A 163 -47.77 0.21 15.70
N ALA A 164 -47.71 -1.08 15.37
CA ALA A 164 -48.86 -1.98 15.49
C ALA A 164 -49.33 -2.10 16.94
N LEU A 165 -48.41 -2.24 17.90
CA LEU A 165 -48.71 -2.28 19.32
C LEU A 165 -49.34 -0.98 19.81
N MET A 166 -48.77 0.17 19.44
CA MET A 166 -49.34 1.48 19.76
C MET A 166 -50.78 1.61 19.27
N ARG A 167 -51.05 1.25 18.01
CA ARG A 167 -52.41 1.31 17.46
C ARG A 167 -53.37 0.38 18.21
N ALA A 168 -52.97 -0.86 18.47
CA ALA A 168 -53.80 -1.80 19.23
C ALA A 168 -54.13 -1.26 20.64
N LYS A 169 -53.12 -0.79 21.37
CA LYS A 169 -53.27 -0.28 22.74
C LYS A 169 -54.12 0.99 22.79
N PHE A 170 -53.76 2.01 22.02
CA PHE A 170 -54.39 3.33 22.11
C PHE A 170 -55.71 3.45 21.35
N GLU A 171 -55.89 2.71 20.25
CA GLU A 171 -57.11 2.82 19.44
C GLU A 171 -58.16 1.75 19.82
N SER A 172 -57.74 0.59 20.37
CA SER A 172 -58.66 -0.54 20.65
C SER A 172 -58.80 -0.89 22.13
N GLU A 173 -57.70 -1.01 22.89
CA GLU A 173 -57.74 -1.50 24.28
C GLU A 173 -58.04 -0.40 25.31
N LEU A 174 -57.35 0.74 25.23
CA LEU A 174 -57.45 1.82 26.21
C LEU A 174 -58.79 2.56 26.19
N PRO A 175 -59.39 2.92 25.04
CA PRO A 175 -60.62 3.73 25.01
C PRO A 175 -61.77 3.21 25.90
N PRO A 176 -62.13 1.91 25.90
CA PRO A 176 -63.17 1.41 26.80
C PRO A 176 -62.74 1.44 28.28
N ILE A 177 -61.48 1.15 28.60
CA ILE A 177 -60.96 1.12 29.98
C ILE A 177 -60.97 2.53 30.59
N LEU A 178 -60.48 3.52 29.85
CA LEU A 178 -60.33 4.90 30.33
C LEU A 178 -61.67 5.59 30.57
N SER A 179 -62.76 5.12 29.94
CA SER A 179 -64.08 5.73 30.05
C SER A 179 -64.70 5.72 31.46
N VAL A 180 -64.21 4.85 32.35
CA VAL A 180 -64.74 4.64 33.71
C VAL A 180 -63.76 5.10 34.80
N LEU A 181 -62.58 5.60 34.41
CA LEU A 181 -61.49 5.92 35.34
C LEU A 181 -61.42 7.41 35.68
N ASP A 182 -60.86 7.72 36.84
CA ASP A 182 -60.53 9.09 37.24
C ASP A 182 -59.21 9.56 36.60
N ALA A 183 -58.96 10.86 36.62
CA ALA A 183 -57.80 11.45 35.92
C ALA A 183 -56.45 10.85 36.35
N ILE A 184 -56.31 10.46 37.62
CA ILE A 184 -55.07 9.85 38.14
C ILE A 184 -54.91 8.42 37.62
N ALA A 185 -55.98 7.62 37.61
CA ALA A 185 -55.93 6.27 37.04
C ALA A 185 -55.72 6.29 35.53
N ILE A 186 -56.33 7.23 34.80
CA ILE A 186 -56.10 7.41 33.35
C ILE A 186 -54.62 7.66 33.06
N GLN A 187 -53.98 8.54 33.83
CA GLN A 187 -52.55 8.82 33.66
C GLN A 187 -51.69 7.58 33.89
N ARG A 188 -52.03 6.75 34.89
CA ARG A 188 -51.33 5.50 35.20
C ARG A 188 -51.42 4.49 34.06
N GLU A 189 -52.63 4.26 33.53
CA GLU A 189 -52.84 3.30 32.44
C GLU A 189 -52.15 3.73 31.14
N CYS A 190 -52.21 5.03 30.81
CA CYS A 190 -51.46 5.56 29.66
C CYS A 190 -49.95 5.44 29.84
N ALA A 191 -49.42 5.67 31.04
CA ALA A 191 -47.99 5.49 31.32
C ALA A 191 -47.56 4.03 31.16
N ALA A 192 -48.35 3.08 31.69
CA ALA A 192 -48.08 1.66 31.53
C ALA A 192 -48.07 1.21 30.06
N ALA A 193 -49.01 1.71 29.25
CA ALA A 193 -49.04 1.43 27.82
C ALA A 193 -47.82 2.01 27.06
N ILE A 194 -47.34 3.20 27.46
CA ILE A 194 -46.12 3.80 26.89
C ILE A 194 -44.89 2.96 27.26
N ASP A 195 -44.76 2.55 28.52
CA ASP A 195 -43.64 1.75 29.00
C ASP A 195 -43.56 0.38 28.27
N GLU A 196 -44.70 -0.24 27.99
CA GLU A 196 -44.80 -1.48 27.21
C GLU A 196 -44.30 -1.30 25.76
N VAL A 197 -44.68 -0.20 25.11
CA VAL A 197 -44.20 0.16 23.76
C VAL A 197 -42.70 0.45 23.78
N CYS A 198 -42.22 1.21 24.77
CA CYS A 198 -40.80 1.51 24.93
C CYS A 198 -39.96 0.25 25.19
N THR A 199 -40.49 -0.70 25.96
CA THR A 199 -39.84 -1.99 26.20
C THR A 199 -39.72 -2.80 24.92
N THR A 200 -40.77 -2.81 24.09
CA THR A 200 -40.76 -3.49 22.78
C THR A 200 -39.71 -2.90 21.84
N LEU A 201 -39.53 -1.58 21.85
CA LEU A 201 -38.50 -0.88 21.07
C LEU A 201 -37.08 -1.16 21.57
N HIS A 202 -36.87 -1.23 22.89
CA HIS A 202 -35.53 -1.46 23.47
C HIS A 202 -35.08 -2.92 23.37
N ASN A 203 -35.98 -3.86 23.64
CA ASN A 203 -35.64 -5.29 23.73
C ASN A 203 -35.91 -6.04 22.42
N GLY A 204 -36.36 -5.36 21.35
CA GLY A 204 -36.67 -5.98 20.07
C GLY A 204 -37.76 -7.06 20.12
N GLY A 205 -38.57 -7.09 21.19
CA GLY A 205 -39.55 -8.13 21.46
C GLY A 205 -38.97 -9.46 21.95
N THR A 206 -37.67 -9.58 22.24
CA THR A 206 -37.13 -10.73 22.95
C THR A 206 -37.27 -10.51 24.45
N CYS A 207 -38.38 -10.97 25.01
CA CYS A 207 -38.41 -11.35 26.41
C CYS A 207 -37.55 -12.62 26.53
N THR A 208 -36.26 -12.47 26.84
CA THR A 208 -35.46 -13.58 27.39
C THR A 208 -35.73 -13.66 28.90
N PRO A 209 -35.80 -14.89 29.46
CA PRO A 209 -36.23 -15.14 30.84
C PRO A 209 -35.33 -14.51 31.89
#